data_AF-A0A2J4YUV5-F1
#
_entry.id   AF-A0A2J4YUV5-F1
#
_cell.length_a   1.000
_cell.length_b   1.000
_cell.length_c   1.000
_cell.angle_alpha   90.00
_cell.angle_beta   90.00
_cell.angle_gamma   90.00
#
_symmetry.space_group_name_H-M   'P 1'
#
loop_
_entity.id
_entity.type
_entity.pdbx_description
1 polymer ?
#
loop_
_entity_poly.entity_id
_entity_poly.type
_entity_poly.pdbx_seq_one_letter_code
_entity_poly.pdbx_strand_id
1 'polypeptide(L)' 'MQKKSIYVAYTGGTIGMQRSEHGYIPVSGHLQRQLALMPEFHRPEMPDFTIHEYA' A
#
# COMPACT_ATOMS: atom_id res chain seq x y z
N MET A 1 3.83 -25.34 -5.00
CA MET A 1 2.90 -24.77 -3.99
C MET A 1 2.11 -23.64 -4.63
N GLN A 2 0.84 -23.45 -4.27
CA GLN A 2 0.04 -22.33 -4.75
C GLN A 2 0.53 -21.02 -4.09
N LYS A 3 0.69 -19.96 -4.89
CA LYS A 3 1.03 -18.61 -4.39
C LYS A 3 -0.08 -18.12 -3.47
N LYS A 4 0.29 -17.54 -2.32
CA LYS A 4 -0.67 -17.02 -1.34
C LYS A 4 -1.22 -15.68 -1.79
N SER A 5 -2.45 -15.37 -1.37
CA SER A 5 -3.09 -14.07 -1.62
C SER A 5 -3.57 -13.47 -0.31
N ILE A 6 -3.25 -12.19 -0.06
CA ILE A 6 -3.56 -11.47 1.18
C ILE A 6 -4.43 -10.25 0.88
N TYR A 7 -5.41 -10.00 1.74
CA TYR A 7 -6.21 -8.77 1.71
C TYR A 7 -5.69 -7.77 2.74
N VAL A 8 -5.48 -6.54 2.31
CA VAL A 8 -5.01 -5.43 3.14
C VAL A 8 -6.13 -4.39 3.23
N ALA A 9 -6.75 -4.29 4.40
CA ALA A 9 -7.69 -3.23 4.74
C ALA A 9 -6.91 -1.99 5.21
N TYR A 10 -6.69 -1.03 4.32
CA TYR A 10 -6.05 0.23 4.66
C TYR A 10 -7.10 1.17 5.25
N THR A 11 -7.21 1.14 6.58
CA THR A 11 -8.18 1.93 7.37
C THR A 11 -7.75 3.37 7.63
N GLY A 12 -6.51 3.73 7.25
CA GLY A 12 -5.90 5.03 7.48
C GLY A 12 -4.61 4.94 8.31
N GLY A 13 -4.22 6.07 8.89
CA GLY A 13 -2.96 6.23 9.62
C GLY A 13 -1.80 6.68 8.73
N THR A 14 -0.69 7.04 9.37
CA THR A 14 0.42 7.77 8.72
C THR A 14 1.15 6.98 7.63
N ILE A 15 1.04 5.65 7.62
CA ILE A 15 1.77 4.76 6.70
C ILE A 15 1.49 5.03 5.22
N GLY A 16 0.27 5.47 4.87
CA GLY A 16 -0.11 5.79 3.49
C GLY A 16 -0.26 7.30 3.22
N MET A 17 0.20 8.16 4.13
CA MET A 17 0.12 9.61 3.98
C MET A 17 1.31 10.15 3.19
N GLN A 18 1.09 11.26 2.48
CA GLN A 18 2.13 11.97 1.75
C GLN A 18 2.70 13.11 2.60
N ARG A 19 4.02 13.33 2.54
CA ARG A 19 4.65 14.48 3.19
C ARG A 19 4.29 15.78 2.44
N SER A 20 3.95 16.82 3.19
CA SER A 20 3.71 18.19 2.72
C SER A 20 4.58 19.19 3.51
N GLU A 21 4.52 20.47 3.17
CA GLU A 21 5.21 21.55 3.91
C GLU A 21 4.75 21.67 5.36
N HIS A 22 3.49 21.29 5.65
CA HIS A 22 2.86 21.45 6.96
C HIS A 22 2.60 20.11 7.67
N GLY A 23 3.31 19.04 7.30
CA GLY A 23 3.19 17.71 7.90
C GLY A 23 2.72 16.63 6.94
N TYR A 24 2.29 15.48 7.47
CA TYR A 24 1.73 14.39 6.66
C TYR A 24 0.25 14.62 6.39
N ILE A 25 -0.17 14.47 5.13
CA ILE A 25 -1.56 14.65 4.69
C ILE A 25 -2.08 13.36 4.05
N PRO A 26 -3.37 13.01 4.25
CA PRO A 26 -3.96 11.87 3.58
C PRO A 26 -4.09 12.19 2.09
N VAL A 27 -3.67 11.26 1.23
CA VAL A 27 -3.78 11.38 -0.22
C VAL A 27 -4.29 10.05 -0.74
N SER A 28 -5.53 10.01 -1.24
CA SER A 28 -6.14 8.79 -1.72
C SER A 28 -5.29 8.12 -2.80
N GLY A 29 -5.15 6.80 -2.68
CA GLY A 29 -4.34 6.00 -3.60
C GLY A 29 -2.83 6.24 -3.52
N HIS A 30 -2.32 7.00 -2.55
CA HIS A 30 -0.87 7.24 -2.42
C HIS A 30 -0.12 5.95 -2.09
N LEU A 31 -0.59 5.21 -1.09
CA LEU A 31 0.01 3.94 -0.68
C LEU A 31 0.05 2.92 -1.84
N GLN A 32 -1.07 2.77 -2.56
CA GLN A 32 -1.18 1.84 -3.69
C GLN A 32 -0.20 2.21 -4.81
N ARG A 33 -0.08 3.51 -5.13
CA ARG A 33 0.89 4.00 -6.12
C ARG A 33 2.32 3.76 -5.68
N GLN A 34 2.65 3.99 -4.41
CA GLN A 34 4.00 3.74 -3.89
C GLN A 34 4.36 2.25 -3.96
N LEU A 35 3.46 1.37 -3.53
CA LEU A 35 3.70 -0.08 -3.56
C LEU A 35 3.79 -0.63 -4.99
N ALA A 36 3.10 -0.03 -5.96
CA ALA A 36 3.26 -0.37 -7.38
C ALA A 36 4.66 -0.06 -7.93
N LEU A 37 5.34 0.93 -7.35
CA LEU A 37 6.67 1.38 -7.77
C LEU A 37 7.82 0.70 -7.03
N MET A 38 7.52 -0.13 -6.01
CA MET A 38 8.51 -0.81 -5.15
C MET A 38 8.64 -2.30 -5.55
N PRO A 39 9.68 -2.69 -6.32
CA PRO A 39 9.82 -4.04 -6.86
C PRO A 39 9.86 -5.14 -5.80
N GLU A 40 10.30 -4.83 -4.58
CA GLU A 40 10.34 -5.75 -3.44
C GLU A 40 8.96 -6.34 -3.10
N PHE A 41 7.87 -5.61 -3.38
CA PHE A 41 6.49 -6.09 -3.16
C PHE A 41 5.97 -6.99 -4.28
N HIS A 42 6.67 -7.07 -5.42
CA HIS A 42 6.27 -7.86 -6.60
C HIS A 42 7.21 -9.03 -6.87
N ARG A 43 8.09 -9.34 -5.92
CA ARG A 43 9.02 -10.48 -6.01
C ARG A 43 8.27 -11.82 -6.08
N PRO A 44 8.85 -12.86 -6.72
CA PRO A 44 8.24 -14.18 -6.79
C PRO A 44 7.95 -14.81 -5.41
N GLU A 45 8.75 -14.48 -4.40
CA GLU A 45 8.58 -15.00 -3.03
C GLU A 45 7.45 -14.31 -2.25
N MET A 46 7.01 -13.13 -2.69
CA MET A 46 5.94 -12.38 -2.04
C MET A 46 4.56 -12.95 -2.39
N PRO A 47 3.59 -12.92 -1.47
CA PRO A 47 2.21 -13.23 -1.82
C PRO A 47 1.65 -12.17 -2.77
N ASP A 48 0.64 -12.54 -3.54
CA ASP A 48 -0.21 -11.53 -4.18
C ASP A 48 -0.98 -10.78 -3.08
N PHE A 49 -1.32 -9.52 -3.32
CA PHE A 49 -2.11 -8.75 -2.37
C PHE A 49 -3.12 -7.84 -3.06
N THR A 50 -4.23 -7.61 -2.38
CA THR A 50 -5.23 -6.61 -2.76
C THR A 50 -5.38 -5.62 -1.62
N ILE A 51 -5.31 -4.32 -1.95
CA ILE A 51 -5.47 -3.24 -0.97
C ILE A 51 -6.83 -2.60 -1.17
N HIS A 52 -7.59 -2.47 -0.09
CA HIS A 52 -8.80 -1.68 -0.04
C HIS A 52 -8.62 -0.52 0.93
N GLU A 53 -8.73 0.70 0.41
CA GLU A 53 -8.63 1.94 1.18
C GLU A 53 -10.03 2.38 1.62
N TYR A 54 -10.19 2.67 2.91
CA TYR A 54 -11.46 3.08 3.52
C TYR A 54 -11.62 4.61 3.66
N ALA A 55 -10.58 5.40 3.30
CA ALA A 55 -10.52 6.86 3.50
C ALA A 55 -10.32 7.63 2.19
#